data_AF-A0A9D4QA19-F1
#
_entry.id   AF-A0A9D4QA19-F1
#
_cell.length_a   1.000
_cell.length_b   1.000
_cell.length_c   1.000
_cell.angle_alpha   90.00
_cell.angle_beta   90.00
_cell.angle_gamma   90.00
#
_symmetry.space_group_name_H-M   'P 1'
#
loop_
_entity.id
_entity.type
_entity.pdbx_description
1 polymer ?
#
loop_
_entity_poly.entity_id
_entity_poly.type
_entity_poly.pdbx_seq_one_letter_code
_entity_poly.pdbx_strand_id
1 'polypeptide(L)'
;MSSSWLFTVAVGVTLVSSALAQCVTYGYCGRDEDSDKPLPCAVKRNPAPLESSFLEDACPALVDGKAAYACCDAEQAAVFKSEYKTLISLGVRKDSKCFKNFQNLVCQAFCSPKQSEFVAVNGTSGSGEKLSATESVYAVHKSFAQRVYDACKDVRTHIFGIKLMKYMCGKHADGKCSAQRFLDFVGAVYSEGGYSPLKIRHVLTDSPITVDGQTLEPFNPKIL
;
A
#
# COMPACT_ATOMS: atom_id res chain seq x y z
N MET A 1 3.41 14.11 72.82
CA MET A 1 4.41 14.79 71.95
C MET A 1 4.42 14.08 70.61
N SER A 2 4.45 14.87 69.54
CA SER A 2 4.12 14.57 68.14
C SER A 2 4.96 13.43 67.53
N SER A 3 4.33 12.57 66.71
CA SER A 3 5.02 11.63 65.81
C SER A 3 4.60 11.92 64.38
N SER A 4 5.55 12.46 63.61
CA SER A 4 5.41 12.95 62.25
C SER A 4 5.16 11.83 61.24
N TRP A 5 4.16 11.99 60.38
CA TRP A 5 3.91 11.12 59.23
C TRP A 5 4.71 11.62 58.02
N LEU A 6 5.63 10.79 57.52
CA LEU A 6 6.34 11.04 56.26
C LEU A 6 5.47 10.56 55.09
N PHE A 7 4.89 11.50 54.34
CA PHE A 7 4.24 11.21 53.06
C PHE A 7 5.31 11.03 51.99
N THR A 8 5.50 9.79 51.53
CA THR A 8 6.36 9.49 50.39
C THR A 8 5.61 9.86 49.11
N VAL A 9 6.08 10.87 48.39
CA VAL A 9 5.54 11.25 47.07
C VAL A 9 6.12 10.29 46.04
N ALA A 10 5.28 9.39 45.52
CA ALA A 10 5.64 8.52 44.39
C ALA A 10 5.60 9.34 43.10
N VAL A 11 6.78 9.64 42.53
CA VAL A 11 6.90 10.23 41.20
C VAL A 11 6.74 9.12 40.17
N GLY A 12 5.55 9.04 39.55
CA GLY A 12 5.28 8.12 38.45
C GLY A 12 5.94 8.62 37.17
N VAL A 13 6.94 7.89 36.66
CA VAL A 13 7.52 8.10 35.33
C VAL A 13 6.50 7.59 34.30
N THR A 14 5.79 8.49 33.63
CA THR A 14 4.98 8.14 32.47
C THR A 14 5.91 7.88 31.28
N LEU A 15 6.03 6.61 30.88
CA LEU A 15 6.63 6.27 29.59
C LEU A 15 5.76 6.87 28.50
N VAL A 16 6.22 7.99 27.91
CA VAL A 16 5.66 8.52 26.68
C VAL A 16 6.00 7.49 25.60
N SER A 17 5.05 6.60 25.30
CA SER A 17 5.09 5.81 24.06
C SER A 17 5.18 6.82 22.92
N SER A 18 6.39 6.98 22.38
CA SER A 18 6.58 7.69 21.11
C SER A 18 5.80 6.88 20.09
N ALA A 19 4.61 7.36 19.70
CA ALA A 19 3.84 6.73 18.66
C ALA A 19 4.75 6.67 17.42
N LEU A 20 5.21 5.47 17.07
CA LEU A 20 6.01 5.27 15.87
C LEU A 20 5.15 5.75 14.71
N ALA A 21 5.64 6.75 13.97
CA ALA A 21 4.97 7.25 12.77
C ALA A 21 4.73 6.08 11.81
N GLN A 22 3.45 5.85 11.46
CA GLN A 22 3.03 4.64 10.75
C GLN A 22 2.81 4.86 9.25
N CYS A 23 2.84 6.10 8.78
CA CYS A 23 2.72 6.45 7.36
C CYS A 23 4.07 6.87 6.79
N VAL A 24 4.41 6.31 5.63
CA VAL A 24 5.56 6.69 4.81
C VAL A 24 5.16 7.58 3.63
N THR A 25 3.88 7.57 3.24
CA THR A 25 3.33 8.51 2.27
C THR A 25 2.00 9.11 2.75
N TYR A 26 1.64 10.31 2.28
CA TYR A 26 0.32 10.90 2.51
C TYR A 26 0.05 12.10 1.58
N GLY A 27 -1.13 12.19 0.99
CA GLY A 27 -1.50 13.25 0.04
C GLY A 27 -0.62 13.26 -1.20
N TYR A 28 -0.78 14.28 -2.05
CA TYR A 28 -0.01 14.46 -3.28
C TYR A 28 0.87 15.72 -3.23
N CYS A 29 2.10 15.62 -3.76
CA CYS A 29 3.11 16.70 -3.71
C CYS A 29 3.72 17.04 -5.07
N GLY A 30 3.51 16.20 -6.07
CA GLY A 30 4.04 16.39 -7.41
C GLY A 30 3.34 15.49 -8.40
N ARG A 31 3.91 15.39 -9.59
CA ARG A 31 3.42 14.55 -10.68
C ARG A 31 4.59 13.81 -11.29
N ASP A 32 4.34 12.60 -11.74
CA ASP A 32 5.29 11.82 -12.51
C ASP A 32 5.45 12.45 -13.90
N GLU A 33 6.69 12.64 -14.36
CA GLU A 33 6.97 13.37 -15.61
C GLU A 33 6.47 12.61 -16.86
N ASP A 34 6.53 11.28 -16.82
CA ASP A 34 6.17 10.43 -17.95
C ASP A 34 4.65 10.21 -18.07
N SER A 35 3.98 9.92 -16.94
CA SER A 35 2.57 9.54 -16.92
C SER A 35 1.61 10.66 -16.52
N ASP A 36 2.14 11.80 -16.05
CA ASP A 36 1.38 12.89 -15.43
C ASP A 36 0.52 12.42 -14.24
N LYS A 37 0.77 11.24 -13.67
CA LYS A 37 0.02 10.76 -12.50
C LYS A 37 0.48 11.48 -11.24
N PRO A 38 -0.42 11.78 -10.29
CA PRO A 38 -0.04 12.46 -9.05
C PRO A 38 0.84 11.56 -8.18
N LEU A 39 1.98 12.10 -7.74
CA LEU A 39 2.94 11.42 -6.87
C LEU A 39 2.62 11.70 -5.40
N PRO A 40 2.59 10.66 -4.56
CA PRO A 40 2.31 10.87 -3.15
C PRO A 40 3.48 11.56 -2.45
N CYS A 41 3.19 12.39 -1.44
CA CYS A 41 4.25 12.99 -0.63
C CYS A 41 4.94 11.92 0.21
N ALA A 42 6.27 11.94 0.28
CA ALA A 42 7.03 11.19 1.27
C ALA A 42 6.92 11.88 2.63
N VAL A 43 6.49 11.16 3.67
CA VAL A 43 6.22 11.72 5.00
C VAL A 43 6.62 10.76 6.11
N LYS A 44 6.78 11.27 7.32
CA LYS A 44 6.84 10.48 8.54
C LYS A 44 5.79 11.00 9.51
N ARG A 45 4.58 10.43 9.48
CA ARG A 45 3.45 10.89 10.29
C ARG A 45 2.61 9.74 10.85
N ASN A 46 1.77 10.06 11.82
CA ASN A 46 0.70 9.16 12.23
C ASN A 46 -0.44 9.17 11.20
N PRO A 47 -1.18 8.04 11.09
CA PRO A 47 -2.40 7.97 10.30
C PRO A 47 -3.38 9.09 10.67
N ALA A 48 -4.13 9.56 9.68
CA ALA A 48 -5.14 10.60 9.86
C ALA A 48 -6.54 9.98 9.97
N PRO A 49 -7.46 10.59 10.73
CA PRO A 49 -8.88 10.26 10.63
C PRO A 49 -9.38 10.47 9.19
N LEU A 50 -10.12 9.49 8.68
CA LEU A 50 -10.79 9.52 7.40
C LEU A 50 -12.19 8.91 7.57
N GLU A 51 -13.21 9.58 7.03
CA GLU A 51 -14.58 9.06 7.02
C GLU A 51 -14.62 7.70 6.30
N SER A 52 -15.24 6.70 6.93
CA SER A 52 -15.24 5.32 6.40
C SER A 52 -15.78 5.22 4.98
N SER A 53 -16.73 6.10 4.62
CA SER A 53 -17.35 6.16 3.30
C SER A 53 -16.35 6.34 2.14
N PHE A 54 -15.22 7.02 2.37
CA PHE A 54 -14.16 7.14 1.35
C PHE A 54 -13.40 5.82 1.14
N LEU A 55 -13.29 5.00 2.19
CA LEU A 55 -12.60 3.71 2.15
C LEU A 55 -13.52 2.54 1.83
N GLU A 56 -14.81 2.60 2.14
CA GLU A 56 -15.77 1.50 1.86
C GLU A 56 -15.78 1.11 0.39
N ASP A 57 -15.71 2.11 -0.51
CA ASP A 57 -15.68 1.87 -1.95
C ASP A 57 -14.28 1.57 -2.50
N ALA A 58 -13.24 2.20 -1.94
CA ALA A 58 -11.89 2.13 -2.45
C ALA A 58 -11.06 1.01 -1.81
N CYS A 59 -11.15 0.86 -0.49
CA CYS A 59 -10.34 0.00 0.35
C CYS A 59 -11.16 -0.64 1.50
N PRO A 60 -12.15 -1.48 1.19
CA PRO A 60 -13.07 -2.03 2.19
C PRO A 60 -12.38 -2.85 3.28
N ALA A 61 -11.21 -3.44 2.99
CA ALA A 61 -10.42 -4.20 3.96
C ALA A 61 -9.78 -3.34 5.07
N LEU A 62 -9.83 -2.01 4.95
CA LEU A 62 -9.30 -1.06 5.95
C LEU A 62 -10.39 -0.45 6.84
N VAL A 63 -11.67 -0.80 6.62
CA VAL A 63 -12.79 -0.25 7.37
C VAL A 63 -13.06 -1.11 8.60
N ASP A 64 -12.95 -0.52 9.79
CA ASP A 64 -13.22 -1.17 11.09
C ASP A 64 -14.27 -0.41 11.93
N GLY A 65 -15.12 0.42 11.29
CA GLY A 65 -16.11 1.26 11.96
C GLY A 65 -16.33 2.61 11.27
N LYS A 66 -16.89 3.60 12.00
CA LYS A 66 -17.30 4.91 11.45
C LYS A 66 -16.13 5.87 11.15
N ALA A 67 -15.06 5.82 11.95
CA ALA A 67 -13.85 6.59 11.72
C ALA A 67 -12.70 5.62 11.52
N ALA A 68 -12.11 5.63 10.33
CA ALA A 68 -10.90 4.87 10.03
C ALA A 68 -9.69 5.78 10.16
N TYR A 69 -8.60 5.27 10.70
CA TYR A 69 -7.31 5.93 10.58
C TYR A 69 -6.62 5.39 9.33
N ALA A 70 -6.13 6.28 8.47
CA ALA A 70 -5.52 5.90 7.21
C ALA A 70 -4.26 6.73 6.90
N CYS A 71 -3.37 6.15 6.11
CA CYS A 71 -2.22 6.84 5.53
C CYS A 71 -2.51 7.49 4.17
N CYS A 72 -3.79 7.69 3.86
CA CYS A 72 -4.23 8.39 2.67
C CYS A 72 -5.38 9.35 3.00
N ASP A 73 -5.58 10.36 2.16
CA ASP A 73 -6.73 11.27 2.24
C ASP A 73 -7.87 10.86 1.28
N ALA A 74 -8.97 11.63 1.32
CA ALA A 74 -10.14 11.39 0.49
C ALA A 74 -9.85 11.51 -1.02
N GLU A 75 -8.91 12.36 -1.42
CA GLU A 75 -8.52 12.53 -2.82
C GLU A 75 -7.80 11.27 -3.32
N GLN A 76 -6.82 10.78 -2.55
CA GLN A 76 -6.12 9.54 -2.86
C GLN A 76 -7.07 8.34 -2.93
N ALA A 77 -8.00 8.22 -1.98
CA ALA A 77 -9.02 7.17 -2.01
C ALA A 77 -9.90 7.21 -3.27
N ALA A 78 -10.29 8.41 -3.71
CA ALA A 78 -11.06 8.60 -4.95
C ALA A 78 -10.26 8.22 -6.20
N VAL A 79 -8.95 8.55 -6.24
CA VAL A 79 -8.05 8.13 -7.33
C VAL A 79 -7.96 6.61 -7.41
N PHE A 80 -7.73 5.91 -6.29
CA PHE A 80 -7.69 4.43 -6.29
C PHE A 80 -8.99 3.81 -6.80
N LYS A 81 -10.14 4.32 -6.34
CA LYS A 81 -11.45 3.89 -6.85
C LYS A 81 -11.58 4.07 -8.36
N SER A 82 -11.03 5.14 -8.91
CA SER A 82 -11.01 5.38 -10.36
C SER A 82 -10.10 4.39 -11.08
N GLU A 83 -8.87 4.17 -10.60
CA GLU A 83 -7.91 3.25 -11.22
C GLU A 83 -8.44 1.80 -11.27
N TYR A 84 -9.19 1.37 -10.24
CA TYR A 84 -9.83 0.04 -10.25
C TYR A 84 -10.87 -0.15 -11.35
N LYS A 85 -11.46 0.93 -11.90
CA LYS A 85 -12.38 0.83 -13.04
C LYS A 85 -11.71 0.21 -14.26
N THR A 86 -10.40 0.43 -14.44
CA THR A 86 -9.63 -0.18 -15.53
C THR A 86 -9.69 -1.70 -15.49
N LEU A 87 -9.51 -2.32 -14.32
CA LEU A 87 -9.63 -3.77 -14.16
C LEU A 87 -11.07 -4.26 -14.41
N ILE A 88 -12.05 -3.50 -13.96
CA ILE A 88 -13.47 -3.83 -14.15
C ILE A 88 -13.82 -3.79 -15.64
N SER A 89 -13.36 -2.77 -16.37
CA SER A 89 -13.53 -2.65 -17.82
C SER A 89 -12.85 -3.77 -18.60
N LEU A 90 -11.73 -4.30 -18.09
CA LEU A 90 -11.09 -5.50 -18.64
C LEU A 90 -11.90 -6.77 -18.36
N GLY A 91 -12.83 -6.76 -17.41
CA GLY A 91 -13.70 -7.91 -17.08
C GLY A 91 -13.38 -8.61 -15.76
N VAL A 92 -12.55 -7.99 -14.91
CA VAL A 92 -12.35 -8.48 -13.55
C VAL A 92 -13.56 -8.08 -12.70
N ARG A 93 -14.37 -9.07 -12.31
CA ARG A 93 -15.54 -8.82 -11.45
C ARG A 93 -15.13 -8.31 -10.07
N LYS A 94 -15.82 -7.26 -9.59
CA LYS A 94 -15.58 -6.65 -8.26
C LYS A 94 -15.66 -7.64 -7.10
N ASP A 95 -16.56 -8.61 -7.18
CA ASP A 95 -16.78 -9.60 -6.12
C ASP A 95 -15.82 -10.80 -6.20
N SER A 96 -15.00 -10.88 -7.25
CA SER A 96 -14.04 -11.97 -7.44
C SER A 96 -12.88 -11.90 -6.45
N LYS A 97 -12.29 -13.07 -6.16
CA LYS A 97 -11.05 -13.16 -5.37
C LYS A 97 -9.90 -12.37 -6.01
N CYS A 98 -9.82 -12.33 -7.34
CA CYS A 98 -8.80 -11.54 -8.03
C CYS A 98 -8.89 -10.06 -7.65
N PHE A 99 -10.08 -9.48 -7.81
CA PHE A 99 -10.29 -8.06 -7.52
C PHE A 99 -10.05 -7.75 -6.04
N LYS A 100 -10.64 -8.52 -5.12
CA LYS A 100 -10.51 -8.28 -3.67
C LYS A 100 -9.06 -8.40 -3.18
N ASN A 101 -8.33 -9.42 -3.65
CA ASN A 101 -6.92 -9.60 -3.29
C ASN A 101 -6.03 -8.49 -3.85
N PHE A 102 -6.24 -8.12 -5.12
CA PHE A 102 -5.52 -7.02 -5.76
C PHE A 102 -5.81 -5.67 -5.09
N GLN A 103 -7.09 -5.38 -4.84
CA GLN A 103 -7.53 -4.17 -4.14
C GLN A 103 -6.90 -4.09 -2.76
N ASN A 104 -6.91 -5.18 -1.97
CA ASN A 104 -6.27 -5.17 -0.65
C ASN A 104 -4.75 -4.93 -0.75
N LEU A 105 -4.06 -5.55 -1.71
CA LEU A 105 -2.62 -5.33 -1.91
C LEU A 105 -2.31 -3.83 -2.13
N VAL A 106 -3.03 -3.19 -3.06
CA VAL A 106 -2.83 -1.76 -3.38
C VAL A 106 -3.23 -0.88 -2.19
N CYS A 107 -4.38 -1.14 -1.58
CA CYS A 107 -4.87 -0.38 -0.43
C CYS A 107 -3.91 -0.42 0.76
N GLN A 108 -3.27 -1.56 1.01
CA GLN A 108 -2.34 -1.69 2.12
C GLN A 108 -1.08 -0.89 1.85
N ALA A 109 -0.59 -0.89 0.61
CA ALA A 109 0.58 -0.11 0.21
C ALA A 109 0.41 1.41 0.42
N PHE A 110 -0.80 1.95 0.32
CA PHE A 110 -1.03 3.40 0.29
C PHE A 110 -1.89 3.95 1.43
N CYS A 111 -2.84 3.19 1.95
CA CYS A 111 -3.85 3.67 2.90
C CYS A 111 -3.77 2.98 4.26
N SER A 112 -3.02 1.87 4.39
CA SER A 112 -2.96 1.13 5.67
C SER A 112 -2.54 2.06 6.81
N PRO A 113 -3.21 2.02 7.98
CA PRO A 113 -2.72 2.74 9.15
C PRO A 113 -1.35 2.23 9.59
N LYS A 114 -0.93 1.02 9.18
CA LYS A 114 0.34 0.39 9.55
C LYS A 114 1.35 0.38 8.41
N GLN A 115 1.22 1.30 7.45
CA GLN A 115 1.97 1.32 6.20
C GLN A 115 3.49 1.10 6.40
N SER A 116 4.09 1.77 7.38
CA SER A 116 5.53 1.69 7.67
C SER A 116 6.01 0.33 8.20
N GLU A 117 5.10 -0.56 8.62
CA GLU A 117 5.48 -1.91 9.02
C GLU A 117 5.96 -2.73 7.82
N PHE A 118 5.51 -2.41 6.61
CA PHE A 118 5.77 -3.23 5.42
C PHE A 118 6.11 -2.43 4.14
N VAL A 119 6.01 -1.10 4.17
CA VAL A 119 6.44 -0.20 3.09
C VAL A 119 7.54 0.75 3.58
N ALA A 120 8.58 0.95 2.76
CA ALA A 120 9.56 2.01 2.91
C ALA A 120 9.62 2.85 1.63
N VAL A 121 9.82 4.16 1.75
CA VAL A 121 10.16 5.03 0.62
C VAL A 121 11.68 5.05 0.49
N ASN A 122 12.20 4.68 -0.69
CA ASN A 122 13.64 4.59 -0.97
C ASN A 122 14.10 5.51 -2.12
N GLY A 123 13.18 6.32 -2.66
CA GLY A 123 13.47 7.30 -3.70
C GLY A 123 12.50 8.49 -3.60
N THR A 124 13.03 9.70 -3.77
CA THR A 124 12.24 10.92 -3.74
C THR A 124 12.69 11.93 -4.80
N SER A 125 11.81 12.84 -5.17
CA SER A 125 12.10 13.98 -6.06
C SER A 125 11.44 15.27 -5.57
N GLY A 126 11.89 16.39 -6.13
CA GLY A 126 11.43 17.74 -5.80
C GLY A 126 12.38 18.49 -4.86
N SER A 127 12.00 19.72 -4.54
CA SER A 127 12.78 20.64 -3.70
C SER A 127 11.89 21.29 -2.64
N GLY A 128 12.38 21.40 -1.40
CA GLY A 128 11.66 22.05 -0.29
C GLY A 128 11.26 21.08 0.83
N GLU A 129 10.27 21.47 1.65
CA GLU A 129 9.85 20.70 2.83
C GLU A 129 9.02 19.45 2.52
N LYS A 130 8.45 19.36 1.31
CA LYS A 130 7.60 18.24 0.90
C LYS A 130 8.16 17.59 -0.37
N LEU A 131 8.75 16.41 -0.19
CA LEU A 131 9.30 15.62 -1.30
C LEU A 131 8.23 14.66 -1.84
N SER A 132 8.23 14.43 -3.15
CA SER A 132 7.42 13.40 -3.79
C SER A 132 8.12 12.06 -3.66
N ALA A 133 7.40 11.01 -3.27
CA ALA A 133 7.93 9.65 -3.29
C ALA A 133 7.94 9.13 -4.74
N THR A 134 9.13 8.80 -5.26
CA THR A 134 9.32 8.26 -6.61
C THR A 134 9.60 6.77 -6.61
N GLU A 135 10.13 6.24 -5.51
CA GLU A 135 10.33 4.81 -5.33
C GLU A 135 9.95 4.36 -3.92
N SER A 136 9.39 3.16 -3.83
CA SER A 136 9.13 2.47 -2.58
C SER A 136 9.46 0.99 -2.66
N VAL A 137 9.69 0.40 -1.49
CA VAL A 137 9.83 -1.04 -1.30
C VAL A 137 8.63 -1.53 -0.50
N TYR A 138 7.98 -2.58 -1.00
CA TYR A 138 6.87 -3.23 -0.33
C TYR A 138 7.24 -4.68 -0.02
N ALA A 139 7.46 -5.00 1.26
CA ALA A 139 7.64 -6.36 1.73
C ALA A 139 6.28 -7.09 1.74
N VAL A 140 6.17 -8.15 0.97
CA VAL A 140 4.93 -8.93 0.82
C VAL A 140 5.21 -10.39 1.16
N HIS A 141 4.37 -11.01 1.97
CA HIS A 141 4.55 -12.41 2.29
C HIS A 141 4.35 -13.29 1.04
N LYS A 142 5.26 -14.23 0.78
CA LYS A 142 5.22 -15.05 -0.46
C LYS A 142 3.87 -15.72 -0.67
N SER A 143 3.31 -16.29 0.40
CA SER A 143 2.00 -16.95 0.31
C SER A 143 0.87 -15.98 -0.06
N PHE A 144 0.92 -14.72 0.39
CA PHE A 144 -0.10 -13.74 0.02
C PHE A 144 0.06 -13.29 -1.43
N ALA A 145 1.29 -12.98 -1.87
CA ALA A 145 1.56 -12.65 -3.27
C ALA A 145 1.12 -13.78 -4.22
N GLN A 146 1.38 -15.03 -3.84
CA GLN A 146 0.94 -16.20 -4.60
C GLN A 146 -0.59 -16.31 -4.64
N ARG A 147 -1.29 -16.05 -3.53
CA ARG A 147 -2.77 -15.99 -3.50
C ARG A 147 -3.33 -14.91 -4.42
N VAL A 148 -2.71 -13.73 -4.49
CA VAL A 148 -3.14 -12.66 -5.40
C VAL A 148 -2.98 -13.13 -6.86
N TYR A 149 -1.81 -13.67 -7.19
CA TYR A 149 -1.52 -14.17 -8.54
C TYR A 149 -2.45 -15.31 -8.96
N ASP A 150 -2.61 -16.33 -8.13
CA ASP A 150 -3.45 -17.49 -8.45
C ASP A 150 -4.93 -17.13 -8.61
N ALA A 151 -5.40 -16.12 -7.88
CA ALA A 151 -6.75 -15.61 -8.05
C ALA A 151 -6.97 -14.92 -9.42
N CYS A 152 -5.91 -14.36 -10.02
CA CYS A 152 -5.99 -13.56 -11.24
C CYS A 152 -5.47 -14.27 -12.51
N LYS A 153 -4.59 -15.27 -12.40
CA LYS A 153 -3.81 -15.81 -13.53
C LYS A 153 -4.65 -16.41 -14.66
N ASP A 154 -5.83 -16.92 -14.34
CA ASP A 154 -6.75 -17.56 -15.28
C ASP A 154 -8.00 -16.72 -15.60
N VAL A 155 -8.10 -15.52 -15.04
CA VAL A 155 -9.19 -14.57 -15.36
C VAL A 155 -9.11 -14.22 -16.85
N ARG A 156 -10.25 -14.34 -17.53
CA ARG A 156 -10.40 -13.96 -18.94
C ARG A 156 -11.03 -12.58 -19.03
N THR A 157 -10.48 -11.74 -19.91
CA THR A 157 -10.98 -10.40 -20.17
C THR A 157 -12.20 -10.42 -21.08
N HIS A 158 -13.02 -9.38 -21.03
CA HIS A 158 -14.09 -9.16 -22.01
C HIS A 158 -13.53 -8.91 -23.42
N ILE A 159 -12.28 -8.46 -23.53
CA ILE A 159 -11.58 -8.29 -24.79
C ILE A 159 -11.16 -9.67 -25.32
N PHE A 160 -11.97 -10.22 -26.23
CA PHE A 160 -11.73 -11.48 -26.95
C PHE A 160 -11.40 -12.70 -26.07
N GLY A 161 -11.79 -12.69 -24.79
CA GLY A 161 -11.49 -13.80 -23.87
C GLY A 161 -9.99 -14.00 -23.59
N ILE A 162 -9.16 -13.00 -23.85
CA ILE A 162 -7.71 -13.04 -23.61
C ILE A 162 -7.44 -13.15 -22.09
N LYS A 163 -6.39 -13.86 -21.67
CA LYS A 163 -6.04 -13.93 -20.24
C LYS A 163 -5.62 -12.55 -19.73
N LEU A 164 -6.10 -12.15 -18.54
CA LEU A 164 -5.75 -10.89 -17.88
C LEU A 164 -4.23 -10.66 -17.78
N MET A 165 -3.47 -11.73 -17.51
CA MET A 165 -2.01 -11.67 -17.42
C MET A 165 -1.30 -11.25 -18.72
N LYS A 166 -1.98 -11.27 -19.88
CA LYS A 166 -1.45 -10.67 -21.10
C LYS A 166 -1.29 -9.16 -21.00
N TYR A 167 -2.15 -8.51 -20.21
CA TYR A 167 -2.13 -7.07 -19.98
C TYR A 167 -1.39 -6.70 -18.70
N MET A 168 -1.24 -7.63 -17.76
CA MET A 168 -0.76 -7.36 -16.41
C MET A 168 0.56 -8.03 -16.02
N CYS A 169 1.29 -8.61 -16.97
CA CYS A 169 2.57 -9.28 -16.68
C CYS A 169 3.72 -8.84 -17.59
N GLY A 170 3.56 -7.69 -18.23
CA GLY A 170 4.53 -7.07 -19.14
C GLY A 170 5.11 -8.05 -20.15
N LYS A 171 6.44 -8.00 -20.35
CA LYS A 171 7.20 -8.88 -21.24
C LYS A 171 7.14 -10.38 -20.92
N HIS A 172 6.54 -10.78 -19.81
CA HIS A 172 6.43 -12.18 -19.36
C HIS A 172 5.05 -12.79 -19.58
N ALA A 173 4.15 -12.07 -20.24
CA ALA A 173 2.79 -12.48 -20.61
C ALA A 173 2.69 -13.84 -21.37
N ASP A 174 3.75 -14.26 -22.06
CA ASP A 174 3.78 -15.49 -22.87
C ASP A 174 4.20 -16.73 -22.06
N GLY A 175 3.37 -17.11 -21.09
CA GLY A 175 3.53 -18.36 -20.34
C GLY A 175 4.65 -18.34 -19.29
N LYS A 176 5.32 -17.21 -19.12
CA LYS A 176 6.41 -17.02 -18.14
C LYS A 176 5.98 -16.18 -16.93
N CYS A 177 4.69 -15.86 -16.79
CA CYS A 177 4.22 -15.07 -15.67
C CYS A 177 4.34 -15.85 -14.35
N SER A 178 4.63 -15.14 -13.27
CA SER A 178 4.72 -15.65 -11.89
C SER A 178 4.21 -14.58 -10.93
N ALA A 179 4.01 -14.93 -9.65
CA ALA A 179 3.59 -13.95 -8.65
C ALA A 179 4.55 -12.74 -8.57
N GLN A 180 5.86 -12.98 -8.56
CA GLN A 180 6.86 -11.91 -8.58
C GLN A 180 6.70 -11.03 -9.83
N ARG A 181 6.66 -11.62 -11.02
CA ARG A 181 6.59 -10.87 -12.30
C ARG A 181 5.30 -10.10 -12.46
N PHE A 182 4.20 -10.64 -11.95
CA PHE A 182 2.92 -9.93 -11.88
C PHE A 182 3.03 -8.70 -10.98
N LEU A 183 3.57 -8.84 -9.76
CA LEU A 183 3.73 -7.70 -8.84
C LEU A 183 4.80 -6.71 -9.30
N ASP A 184 5.84 -7.16 -9.99
CA ASP A 184 6.82 -6.28 -10.65
C ASP A 184 6.14 -5.37 -11.67
N PHE A 185 5.20 -5.91 -12.46
CA PHE A 185 4.40 -5.13 -13.40
C PHE A 185 3.45 -4.16 -12.67
N VAL A 186 2.78 -4.61 -11.61
CA VAL A 186 1.89 -3.76 -10.80
C VAL A 186 2.64 -2.56 -10.22
N GLY A 187 3.89 -2.75 -9.82
CA GLY A 187 4.75 -1.69 -9.30
C GLY A 187 5.57 -0.95 -10.35
N ALA A 188 5.45 -1.29 -11.64
CA ALA A 188 6.23 -0.66 -12.70
C ALA A 188 5.64 0.70 -13.10
N VAL A 189 6.51 1.68 -13.33
CA VAL A 189 6.15 3.01 -13.84
C VAL A 189 5.98 2.99 -15.36
N TYR A 190 5.51 4.09 -15.94
CA TYR A 190 5.23 4.18 -17.38
C TYR A 190 6.46 3.90 -18.26
N SER A 191 7.62 4.45 -17.92
CA SER A 191 8.88 4.20 -18.63
C SER A 191 9.35 2.74 -18.58
N GLU A 192 8.81 1.93 -17.67
CA GLU A 192 9.03 0.48 -17.59
C GLU A 192 7.90 -0.35 -18.23
N GLY A 193 6.91 0.32 -18.85
CA GLY A 193 5.73 -0.30 -19.45
C GLY A 193 4.62 -0.66 -18.46
N GLY A 194 4.67 -0.14 -17.24
CA GLY A 194 3.62 -0.30 -16.22
C GLY A 194 2.70 0.92 -16.11
N TYR A 195 1.92 0.96 -15.03
CA TYR A 195 0.90 1.98 -14.79
C TYR A 195 0.97 2.61 -13.39
N SER A 196 1.94 2.20 -12.57
CA SER A 196 2.10 2.71 -11.21
C SER A 196 2.57 4.17 -11.25
N PRO A 197 2.01 5.07 -10.41
CA PRO A 197 2.45 6.46 -10.37
C PRO A 197 3.89 6.60 -9.88
N LEU A 198 4.36 5.70 -9.03
CA LEU A 198 5.74 5.60 -8.55
C LEU A 198 6.25 4.17 -8.67
N LYS A 199 7.57 3.98 -8.67
CA LYS A 199 8.14 2.63 -8.70
C LYS A 199 7.90 1.93 -7.37
N ILE A 200 7.26 0.76 -7.40
CA ILE A 200 7.08 -0.08 -6.21
C ILE A 200 7.84 -1.38 -6.40
N ARG A 201 8.90 -1.58 -5.63
CA ARG A 201 9.64 -2.83 -5.58
C ARG A 201 8.98 -3.79 -4.59
N HIS A 202 8.19 -4.73 -5.11
CA HIS A 202 7.61 -5.81 -4.30
C HIS A 202 8.67 -6.86 -3.97
N VAL A 203 8.95 -7.06 -2.68
CA VAL A 203 9.88 -8.09 -2.20
C VAL A 203 9.07 -9.22 -1.58
N LEU A 204 9.04 -10.37 -2.26
CA LEU A 204 8.30 -11.55 -1.84
C LEU A 204 9.16 -12.39 -0.89
N THR A 205 8.87 -12.31 0.41
CA THR A 205 9.70 -12.91 1.46
C THR A 205 8.84 -13.57 2.55
N ASP A 206 9.40 -14.55 3.26
CA ASP A 206 8.74 -15.19 4.42
C ASP A 206 9.29 -14.62 5.75
N SER A 207 10.29 -13.73 5.67
CA SER A 207 10.99 -13.17 6.83
C SER A 207 11.22 -11.67 6.64
N PRO A 208 11.41 -10.91 7.73
CA PRO A 208 11.64 -9.47 7.67
C PRO A 208 12.84 -9.11 6.79
N ILE A 209 12.78 -7.93 6.17
CA ILE A 209 13.89 -7.37 5.38
C ILE A 209 14.24 -5.98 5.91
N THR A 210 15.46 -5.52 5.62
CA THR A 210 15.88 -4.16 5.98
C THR A 210 16.06 -3.33 4.71
N VAL A 211 15.49 -2.12 4.70
CA VAL A 211 15.60 -1.13 3.63
C VAL A 211 16.00 0.19 4.29
N ASP A 212 17.18 0.72 3.96
CA ASP A 212 17.68 2.01 4.48
C ASP A 212 17.58 2.15 6.01
N GLY A 213 17.82 1.06 6.73
CA GLY A 213 17.75 1.00 8.20
C GLY A 213 16.35 0.79 8.78
N GLN A 214 15.30 0.76 7.95
CA GLN A 214 13.94 0.38 8.33
C GLN A 214 13.74 -1.13 8.16
N THR A 215 13.32 -1.81 9.23
CA THR A 215 12.89 -3.22 9.14
C THR A 215 11.44 -3.29 8.68
N LEU A 216 11.20 -4.05 7.62
CA LEU A 216 9.88 -4.30 7.06
C LEU A 216 9.47 -5.75 7.33
N GLU A 217 8.35 -5.90 8.02
CA GLU A 217 7.64 -7.17 8.19
C GLU A 217 6.85 -7.47 6.92
N PRO A 218 6.93 -8.67 6.33
CA PRO A 218 6.19 -8.97 5.12
C PRO A 218 4.69 -8.96 5.35
N PHE A 219 3.96 -8.12 4.60
CA PHE A 219 2.51 -8.03 4.72
C PHE A 219 1.84 -9.37 4.40
N ASN A 220 1.06 -9.88 5.36
CA ASN A 220 0.31 -11.12 5.24
C ASN A 220 -1.08 -10.96 5.90
N PRO A 221 -2.14 -10.70 5.13
CA PRO A 221 -3.47 -10.63 5.68
C PRO A 221 -3.91 -12.03 6.11
N LYS A 222 -4.44 -12.14 7.33
CA LYS A 222 -4.83 -13.43 7.90
C LYS A 222 -5.99 -14.09 7.13
N ILE A 223 -6.89 -13.32 6.51
CA ILE A 223 -8.00 -13.80 5.66
C ILE A 223 -8.41 -12.68 4.66
N LEU A 224 -8.78 -13.04 3.41
CA LEU A 224 -9.56 -12.22 2.46
C LEU A 224 -10.68 -13.06 1.84
#